data_AF-A0A962YLS1-F1
#
_entry.id   AF-A0A962YLS1-F1
#
_cell.length_a   1.000
_cell.length_b   1.000
_cell.length_c   1.000
_cell.angle_alpha   90.00
_cell.angle_beta   90.00
_cell.angle_gamma   90.00
#
_symmetry.space_group_name_H-M   'P 1'
#
loop_
_entity.id
_entity.type
_entity.pdbx_description
1 polymer ?
#
loop_
_entity_poly.entity_id
_entity_poly.type
_entity_poly.pdbx_seq_one_letter_code
_entity_poly.pdbx_strand_id
1 'polypeptide(L)'
;LIWQHARALDLPLTADSAGYGTPAMAREMRRLLRAPGHGDQGLIAMGGHEDGVVAFAADMGGAEELLFAALTDAARLHATTAT
;
A
#
# COMPACT_ATOMS: atom_id res chain seq x y z
N LEU A 1 -1.85 -10.70 -2.92
CA LEU A 1 -1.69 -10.93 -1.47
C LEU A 1 -1.65 -9.64 -0.67
N ILE A 2 -0.68 -8.73 -0.89
CA ILE A 2 -0.53 -7.52 -0.05
C ILE A 2 -1.80 -6.66 -0.04
N TRP A 3 -2.29 -6.21 -1.21
CA TRP A 3 -3.44 -5.31 -1.28
C TRP A 3 -4.75 -5.97 -0.78
N GLN A 4 -4.88 -7.29 -0.94
CA GLN A 4 -6.00 -8.07 -0.42
C GLN A 4 -6.05 -8.06 1.11
N HIS A 5 -4.90 -7.91 1.76
CA HIS A 5 -4.75 -7.84 3.21
C HIS A 5 -4.40 -6.43 3.71
N ALA A 6 -4.51 -5.39 2.87
CA ALA A 6 -4.05 -4.04 3.19
C ALA A 6 -4.63 -3.49 4.51
N ARG A 7 -5.90 -3.77 4.80
CA ARG A 7 -6.53 -3.37 6.06
C ARG A 7 -5.98 -4.12 7.28
N ALA A 8 -5.72 -5.43 7.14
CA ALA A 8 -5.14 -6.24 8.21
C ALA A 8 -3.67 -5.91 8.46
N LEU A 9 -2.97 -5.41 7.43
CA LEU A 9 -1.61 -4.90 7.49
C LEU A 9 -1.51 -3.43 7.91
N ASP A 10 -2.64 -2.77 8.20
CA ASP A 10 -2.73 -1.34 8.52
C ASP A 10 -2.05 -0.42 7.48
N LEU A 11 -2.11 -0.82 6.21
CA LEU A 11 -1.55 -0.02 5.12
C LEU A 11 -2.44 1.20 4.83
N PRO A 12 -1.86 2.38 4.58
CA PRO A 12 -2.59 3.51 4.06
C PRO A 12 -3.27 3.17 2.72
N LEU A 13 -4.53 3.58 2.57
CA LEU A 13 -5.31 3.35 1.36
C LEU A 13 -5.74 4.66 0.70
N THR A 14 -5.69 4.69 -0.64
CA THR A 14 -6.43 5.70 -1.41
C THR A 14 -7.93 5.45 -1.25
N ALA A 15 -8.75 6.50 -1.40
CA ALA A 15 -10.19 6.34 -1.36
C ALA A 15 -10.71 5.47 -2.52
N ASP A 16 -11.64 4.55 -2.24
CA ASP A 16 -12.19 3.62 -3.24
C ASP A 16 -12.83 4.32 -4.45
N SER A 17 -13.37 5.53 -4.24
CA SER A 17 -13.98 6.35 -5.29
C SER A 17 -12.97 7.05 -6.21
N ALA A 18 -11.68 7.03 -5.88
CA ALA A 18 -10.64 7.71 -6.66
C ALA A 18 -10.18 6.81 -7.81
N GLY A 19 -10.80 6.94 -8.99
CA GLY A 19 -10.49 6.09 -10.15
C GLY A 19 -9.02 6.13 -10.58
N TYR A 20 -8.51 4.99 -11.04
CA TYR A 20 -7.14 4.82 -11.50
C TYR A 20 -6.79 5.77 -12.66
N GLY A 21 -5.58 6.33 -12.63
CA GLY A 21 -5.11 7.28 -13.65
C GLY A 21 -5.82 8.65 -13.63
N THR A 22 -6.66 8.94 -12.63
CA THR A 22 -7.39 10.21 -12.56
C THR A 22 -6.69 11.27 -11.69
N PRO A 23 -7.03 12.56 -11.86
CA PRO A 23 -6.60 13.60 -10.93
C PRO A 23 -7.07 13.38 -9.49
N ALA A 24 -8.16 12.63 -9.27
CA ALA A 24 -8.60 12.26 -7.93
C ALA A 24 -7.59 11.34 -7.25
N MET A 25 -7.06 10.34 -7.97
CA MET A 25 -5.99 9.46 -7.48
C MET A 25 -4.74 10.26 -7.09
N ALA A 26 -4.31 11.22 -7.93
CA ALA A 26 -3.17 12.06 -7.61
C ALA A 26 -3.36 12.89 -6.33
N ARG A 27 -4.59 13.35 -6.05
CA ARG A 27 -4.91 14.04 -4.78
C ARG A 27 -4.84 13.09 -3.59
N GLU A 28 -5.32 11.86 -3.74
CA GLU A 28 -5.23 10.85 -2.69
C GLU A 28 -3.78 10.47 -2.38
N MET A 29 -2.96 10.22 -3.41
CA MET A 29 -1.53 9.99 -3.22
C MET A 29 -0.87 11.14 -2.46
N ARG A 30 -1.16 12.40 -2.84
CA ARG A 30 -0.64 13.57 -2.12
C ARG A 30 -1.12 13.65 -0.67
N ARG A 31 -2.38 13.28 -0.39
CA ARG A 31 -2.92 13.23 0.98
C ARG A 31 -2.16 12.22 1.82
N LEU A 32 -1.94 11.02 1.27
CA LEU A 32 -1.24 9.92 1.96
C LEU A 32 0.24 10.23 2.20
N LEU A 33 0.95 10.75 1.19
CA LEU A 33 2.36 11.13 1.31
C LEU A 33 2.61 12.28 2.31
N ARG A 34 1.57 13.03 2.68
CA ARG A 34 1.66 14.12 3.67
C ARG A 34 1.18 13.70 5.06
N ALA A 35 0.69 12.48 5.22
CA ALA A 35 0.23 12.01 6.52
C ALA A 35 1.41 11.83 7.48
N PRO A 36 1.28 12.27 8.75
CA PRO A 36 2.33 12.09 9.75
C PRO A 36 2.76 10.62 9.85
N GLY A 37 4.05 10.37 10.06
CA GLY A 37 4.61 9.01 10.16
C GLY A 37 5.12 8.41 8.85
N HIS A 38 4.80 9.01 7.71
CA HIS A 38 5.44 8.69 6.43
C HIS A 38 6.64 9.63 6.29
N GLY A 39 7.83 9.14 6.62
CA GLY A 39 9.09 9.83 6.34
C GLY A 39 9.40 9.78 4.84
N ASP A 40 10.66 9.53 4.50
CA ASP A 40 11.11 9.44 3.10
C ASP A 40 10.80 8.07 2.44
N GLN A 41 9.95 7.25 3.07
CA GLN A 41 9.60 5.92 2.61
C GLN A 41 8.21 5.49 3.07
N GLY A 42 7.61 4.52 2.36
CA GLY A 42 6.32 3.95 2.73
C GLY A 42 5.75 3.00 1.69
N LEU A 43 4.64 2.35 2.07
CA LEU A 43 3.88 1.42 1.24
C LEU A 43 2.41 1.81 1.27
N ILE A 44 1.82 2.07 0.11
CA ILE A 44 0.42 2.50 -0.04
C ILE A 44 -0.33 1.43 -0.82
N ALA A 45 -1.52 1.04 -0.34
CA ALA A 45 -2.44 0.21 -1.11
C ALA A 45 -3.42 1.08 -1.90
N MET A 46 -3.71 0.70 -3.14
CA MET A 46 -4.68 1.43 -3.96
C MET A 46 -6.09 0.94 -3.62
N GLY A 47 -6.85 1.73 -2.85
CA GLY A 47 -8.22 1.41 -2.47
C GLY A 47 -9.19 1.46 -3.65
N GLY A 48 -10.24 0.65 -3.58
CA GLY A 48 -11.27 0.49 -4.62
C GLY A 48 -10.77 -0.07 -5.96
N HIS A 49 -9.48 -0.40 -6.05
CA HIS A 49 -8.87 -1.03 -7.19
C HIS A 49 -8.35 -2.40 -6.76
N GLU A 50 -8.54 -3.40 -7.61
CA GLU A 50 -7.94 -4.73 -7.38
C GLU A 50 -6.44 -4.75 -7.71
N ASP A 51 -5.86 -3.58 -7.99
CA ASP A 51 -4.51 -3.43 -8.47
C ASP A 51 -3.61 -2.87 -7.36
N GLY A 52 -2.92 -3.79 -6.67
CA GLY A 52 -1.56 -3.56 -6.22
C GLY A 52 -1.30 -2.51 -5.11
N VAL A 53 0.00 -2.26 -4.94
CA VAL A 53 0.57 -1.37 -3.93
C VAL A 53 1.66 -0.52 -4.57
N VAL A 54 1.90 0.65 -4.00
CA VAL A 54 3.00 1.55 -4.38
C VAL A 54 3.96 1.63 -3.19
N ALA A 55 5.18 1.14 -3.38
CA ALA A 55 6.27 1.35 -2.44
C ALA A 55 7.16 2.49 -2.92
N PHE A 56 7.64 3.29 -1.98
CA PHE A 56 8.60 4.35 -2.24
C PHE A 56 9.61 4.43 -1.10
N ALA A 57 10.83 4.81 -1.45
CA ALA A 57 11.93 5.06 -0.54
C ALA A 57 12.96 5.96 -1.25
N ALA A 58 14.05 6.30 -0.55
CA ALA A 58 15.15 7.07 -1.13
C ALA A 58 15.85 6.34 -2.30
N ASP A 59 15.80 5.02 -2.32
CA ASP A 59 16.35 4.17 -3.38
C ASP A 59 15.49 2.92 -3.63
N MET A 60 15.84 2.16 -4.65
CA MET A 60 15.13 0.93 -5.02
C MET A 60 15.23 -0.15 -3.94
N GLY A 61 16.34 -0.22 -3.20
CA GLY A 61 16.57 -1.25 -2.18
C GLY A 61 15.63 -1.07 -0.99
N GLY A 62 15.48 0.17 -0.51
CA GLY A 62 14.51 0.46 0.56
C GLY A 62 13.07 0.17 0.14
N ALA A 63 12.70 0.47 -1.11
CA ALA A 63 11.37 0.15 -1.61
C ALA A 63 11.15 -1.38 -1.73
N GLU A 64 12.19 -2.12 -2.14
CA GLU A 64 12.18 -3.58 -2.18
C GLU A 64 11.98 -4.18 -0.78
N GLU A 65 12.76 -3.74 0.21
CA GLU A 65 12.65 -4.23 1.59
C GLU A 65 11.22 -4.06 2.15
N LEU A 66 10.60 -2.91 1.90
CA LEU A 66 9.20 -2.64 2.29
C LEU A 66 8.22 -3.59 1.62
N LEU A 67 8.37 -3.83 0.31
CA LEU A 67 7.51 -4.74 -0.45
C LEU A 67 7.62 -6.18 0.05
N PHE A 68 8.84 -6.67 0.28
CA PHE A 68 9.07 -8.04 0.72
C PHE A 68 8.62 -8.28 2.16
N ALA A 69 8.82 -7.31 3.06
CA ALA A 69 8.28 -7.38 4.42
C ALA A 69 6.75 -7.50 4.40
N ALA A 70 6.08 -6.60 3.67
CA ALA A 70 4.62 -6.62 3.55
C ALA A 70 4.09 -7.90 2.86
N LEU A 71 4.80 -8.42 1.85
CA LEU A 71 4.45 -9.69 1.21
C LEU A 71 4.52 -10.85 2.19
N THR A 72 5.57 -10.89 3.02
CA THR A 72 5.77 -11.93 4.03
C THR A 72 4.62 -11.93 5.03
N ASP A 73 4.24 -10.76 5.54
CA ASP A 73 3.13 -10.63 6.49
C ASP A 73 1.78 -10.97 5.86
N ALA A 74 1.55 -10.50 4.62
CA ALA A 74 0.35 -10.85 3.86
C ALA A 74 0.21 -12.36 3.64
N ALA A 75 1.31 -13.05 3.36
CA ALA A 75 1.32 -14.50 3.17
C ALA A 75 0.94 -15.25 4.45
N ARG A 76 1.43 -14.79 5.61
CA ARG A 76 1.05 -15.35 6.92
C ARG A 76 -0.45 -15.19 7.18
N LEU A 77 -0.99 -13.99 6.98
CA LEU A 77 -2.42 -13.69 7.14
C LEU A 77 -3.28 -14.55 6.21
N HIS A 78 -2.83 -14.74 4.97
CA HIS A 78 -3.52 -15.56 3.99
C HIS A 78 -3.59 -17.04 4.42
N ALA A 79 -2.50 -17.60 4.93
CA ALA A 79 -2.44 -18.98 5.40
C ALA A 79 -3.39 -19.25 6.58
N THR A 80 -3.55 -18.28 7.50
CA THR A 80 -4.47 -18.39 8.64
C THR A 80 -5.94 -18.30 8.25
N THR A 81 -6.26 -17.61 7.15
CA THR A 81 -7.66 -17.42 6.70
C THR A 81 -8.18 -18.59 5.86
N ALA A 82 -7.26 -19.43 5.34
CA ALA A 82 -7.59 -20.60 4.50
C ALA A 82 -7.87 -21.89 5.29
N THR A 83 -7.84 -21.84 6.63
CA THR A 83 -8.14 -22.96 7.54
C THR A 83 -9.50 -22.76 8.19
#